data_AF-A0ABD1B5K3-F1
#
_entry.id   AF-A0ABD1B5K3-F1
#
_cell.length_a   1.000
_cell.length_b   1.000
_cell.length_c   1.000
_cell.angle_alpha   90.00
_cell.angle_beta   90.00
_cell.angle_gamma   90.00
#
_symmetry.space_group_name_H-M   'P 1'
#
loop_
_entity.id
_entity.type
_entity.pdbx_description
1 polymer ?
#
loop_
_entity_poly.entity_id
_entity_poly.type
_entity_poly.pdbx_seq_one_letter_code
_entity_poly.pdbx_strand_id
1 'polypeptide(L)'
;MPGKNSQNLVERNQSGSVSISPSSNSSISMAPHQQGGDLKRTSERTKEDEVKVKFADIDESLRKKIPTVEEKVRGDIDAVLEENIEFWLRFSTSVHQIQKYQTSVQDLKAELSKLRIESKQQYNAGSSSNTGLASEAKPIYRHLREIRTELQLWLENSAILRDELEGRYATLCNIKDEVSRVTSQSGGTKVSDTEISRYHAAKFHGEILNMKQENKRVFNELQAGLDRARALRTEVERVVCKLEEDLGILNGTTTRTQSKSTSSSTGKPRIPLRSFLFGVKLKKYKQQKQPSSIFACVSPSPALQKQCSYIVPPVKLPQYINRS
;
A
#
# COMPACT_ATOMS: atom_id res chain seq x y z
N MET A 1 42.70 55.12 20.39
CA MET A 1 43.74 54.20 20.90
C MET A 1 43.31 52.77 20.59
N PRO A 2 44.27 51.90 20.24
CA PRO A 2 44.24 50.85 19.20
C PRO A 2 43.63 49.54 19.72
N GLY A 3 43.27 48.48 18.97
CA GLY A 3 43.79 47.90 17.73
C GLY A 3 44.29 46.48 18.01
N LYS A 4 44.14 45.56 17.03
CA LYS A 4 44.73 44.19 16.91
C LYS A 4 44.03 43.08 17.72
N ASN A 5 43.91 41.83 17.28
CA ASN A 5 44.46 41.08 16.15
C ASN A 5 43.66 39.78 15.91
N SER A 6 43.63 39.32 14.66
CA SER A 6 43.30 37.94 14.24
C SER A 6 44.27 36.90 14.82
N GLN A 7 43.83 35.66 15.05
CA GLN A 7 44.62 34.45 14.74
C GLN A 7 43.78 33.15 14.68
N ASN A 8 43.95 32.47 13.55
CA ASN A 8 43.69 31.08 13.15
C ASN A 8 43.41 30.01 14.22
N LEU A 9 42.52 29.06 13.88
CA LEU A 9 42.92 27.64 13.83
C LEU A 9 42.09 26.88 12.78
N VAL A 10 42.79 26.47 11.72
CA VAL A 10 42.36 25.47 10.73
C VAL A 10 42.75 24.10 11.29
N GLU A 11 41.79 23.21 11.49
CA GLU A 11 42.09 21.81 11.85
C GLU A 11 41.85 20.89 10.65
N ARG A 12 42.97 20.32 10.20
CA ARG A 12 43.13 19.45 9.04
C ARG A 12 43.07 18.00 9.54
N ASN A 13 41.94 17.34 9.40
CA ASN A 13 41.84 15.91 9.70
C ASN A 13 42.24 15.07 8.49
N GLN A 14 43.44 14.50 8.58
CA GLN A 14 44.01 13.54 7.64
C GLN A 14 43.30 12.20 7.80
N SER A 15 42.71 11.71 6.70
CA SER A 15 42.17 10.35 6.62
C SER A 15 43.30 9.41 6.24
N GLY A 16 43.77 8.61 7.19
CA GLY A 16 44.70 7.51 6.94
C GLY A 16 43.96 6.35 6.26
N SER A 17 44.38 6.01 5.04
CA SER A 17 43.96 4.81 4.34
C SER A 17 44.76 3.61 4.87
N VAL A 18 44.10 2.66 5.52
CA VAL A 18 44.67 1.35 5.85
C VAL A 18 44.12 0.35 4.85
N SER A 19 44.99 -0.07 3.93
CA SER A 19 44.78 -1.18 3.00
C SER A 19 45.03 -2.50 3.73
N ILE A 20 44.05 -3.42 3.67
CA ILE A 20 44.18 -4.78 4.19
C ILE A 20 44.26 -5.73 2.99
N SER A 21 45.42 -6.37 2.83
CA SER A 21 45.63 -7.50 1.91
C SER A 21 45.19 -8.81 2.56
N PRO A 22 44.61 -9.79 1.83
CA PRO A 22 44.28 -11.09 2.38
C PRO A 22 45.50 -12.02 2.33
N SER A 23 45.78 -12.70 3.45
CA SER A 23 46.79 -13.76 3.55
C SER A 23 46.13 -15.13 3.57
N SER A 24 46.75 -16.05 2.83
CA SER A 24 46.45 -17.45 2.59
C SER A 24 46.39 -18.33 3.85
N ASN A 25 45.81 -19.54 3.65
CA ASN A 25 46.12 -20.86 4.22
C ASN A 25 44.80 -21.61 4.55
N SER A 26 44.63 -22.92 4.40
CA SER A 26 45.50 -24.04 4.06
C SER A 26 44.60 -25.21 3.68
N SER A 27 45.03 -26.00 2.70
CA SER A 27 44.46 -27.31 2.36
C SER A 27 44.85 -28.35 3.41
N ILE A 28 43.90 -29.17 3.86
CA ILE A 28 44.17 -30.43 4.57
C ILE A 28 43.39 -31.54 3.86
N SER A 29 44.15 -32.52 3.36
CA SER A 29 43.69 -33.81 2.88
C SER A 29 44.32 -34.85 3.79
N MET A 30 43.55 -35.84 4.27
CA MET A 30 44.06 -37.15 4.71
C MET A 30 42.97 -38.22 4.54
N ALA A 31 43.45 -39.40 4.18
CA ALA A 31 42.80 -40.53 3.51
C ALA A 31 42.05 -41.51 4.47
N PRO A 32 41.38 -42.57 3.96
CA PRO A 32 40.49 -43.45 4.72
C PRO A 32 41.21 -44.68 5.30
N HIS A 33 40.65 -45.24 6.38
CA HIS A 33 41.10 -46.51 6.97
C HIS A 33 40.07 -47.61 6.67
N GLN A 34 40.51 -48.69 6.01
CA GLN A 34 39.78 -49.94 5.74
C GLN A 34 40.71 -51.11 6.08
N GLN A 35 40.30 -51.99 7.00
CA GLN A 35 40.60 -53.43 7.12
C GLN A 35 40.09 -53.89 8.49
N GLY A 36 39.30 -54.96 8.67
CA GLY A 36 39.19 -56.18 7.89
C GLY A 36 39.57 -57.34 8.82
N GLY A 37 38.58 -58.06 9.35
CA GLY A 37 38.77 -59.21 10.23
C GLY A 37 37.50 -60.05 10.31
N ASP A 38 37.52 -61.18 9.62
CA ASP A 38 36.46 -62.19 9.49
C ASP A 38 36.90 -63.45 10.27
N LEU A 39 35.97 -64.13 10.97
CA LEU A 39 35.90 -65.61 11.15
C LEU A 39 34.85 -66.03 12.22
N LYS A 40 33.69 -66.49 11.72
CA LYS A 40 33.10 -67.85 11.88
C LYS A 40 32.93 -68.47 13.30
N ARG A 41 31.68 -68.87 13.69
CA ARG A 41 31.17 -70.29 13.74
C ARG A 41 29.82 -70.48 14.51
N THR A 42 28.84 -71.09 13.81
CA THR A 42 27.69 -71.99 14.21
C THR A 42 26.67 -71.54 15.28
N SER A 43 25.36 -71.42 15.04
CA SER A 43 24.28 -72.30 14.50
C SER A 43 23.84 -73.46 15.40
N GLU A 44 22.68 -73.33 16.05
CA GLU A 44 21.50 -74.24 16.06
C GLU A 44 20.45 -73.70 17.07
N ARG A 45 19.29 -73.17 16.64
CA ARG A 45 18.02 -73.83 16.23
C ARG A 45 17.06 -74.04 17.41
N THR A 46 16.02 -73.21 17.53
CA THR A 46 14.65 -73.70 17.77
C THR A 46 13.64 -72.67 17.29
N LYS A 47 12.61 -73.16 16.61
CA LYS A 47 11.58 -72.38 15.91
C LYS A 47 10.47 -72.08 16.91
N GLU A 48 10.06 -70.83 17.02
CA GLU A 48 8.74 -70.48 17.52
C GLU A 48 8.09 -69.51 16.54
N ASP A 49 6.85 -69.83 16.22
CA ASP A 49 6.00 -69.27 15.19
C ASP A 49 5.48 -67.91 15.66
N GLU A 50 6.20 -66.84 15.33
CA GLU A 50 5.75 -65.48 15.64
C GLU A 50 5.19 -64.83 14.37
N VAL A 51 3.87 -64.58 14.39
CA VAL A 51 3.13 -63.88 13.36
C VAL A 51 3.78 -62.52 13.13
N LYS A 52 4.57 -62.41 12.05
CA LYS A 52 5.18 -61.17 11.61
C LYS A 52 4.09 -60.24 11.09
N VAL A 53 3.45 -59.50 11.98
CA VAL A 53 2.72 -58.29 11.62
C VAL A 53 3.76 -57.32 11.08
N LYS A 54 3.89 -57.29 9.75
CA LYS A 54 4.56 -56.18 9.06
C LYS A 54 3.73 -54.93 9.37
N PHE A 55 4.08 -54.23 10.43
CA PHE A 55 3.85 -52.79 10.46
C PHE A 55 4.57 -52.27 9.23
N ALA A 56 3.80 -51.83 8.24
CA ALA A 56 4.35 -51.05 7.15
C ALA A 56 5.17 -49.94 7.81
N ASP A 57 6.44 -49.87 7.41
CA ASP A 57 7.35 -48.80 7.77
C ASP A 57 6.64 -47.51 7.36
N ILE A 58 5.99 -46.86 8.34
CA ILE A 58 5.36 -45.56 8.12
C ILE A 58 6.54 -44.65 7.93
N ASP A 59 6.85 -44.39 6.66
CA ASP A 59 7.80 -43.41 6.16
C ASP A 59 8.00 -42.28 7.18
N GLU A 60 9.09 -42.38 7.95
CA GLU A 60 9.49 -41.41 8.98
C GLU A 60 9.67 -40.00 8.37
N SER A 61 9.73 -39.90 7.04
CA SER A 61 9.71 -38.66 6.25
C SER A 61 8.42 -37.85 6.41
N LEU A 62 7.28 -38.47 6.76
CA LEU A 62 5.98 -37.79 6.89
C LEU A 62 5.62 -37.35 8.32
N ARG A 63 6.42 -37.72 9.33
CA ARG A 63 6.37 -37.04 10.63
C ARG A 63 7.03 -35.67 10.47
N LYS A 64 6.21 -34.63 10.26
CA LYS A 64 6.64 -33.24 10.40
C LYS A 64 7.35 -33.11 11.75
N LYS A 65 8.69 -33.04 11.72
CA LYS A 65 9.49 -32.80 12.91
C LYS A 65 9.00 -31.49 13.52
N ILE A 66 8.83 -31.48 14.84
CA ILE A 66 8.46 -30.26 15.55
C ILE A 66 9.58 -29.25 15.25
N PRO A 67 9.27 -28.07 14.68
CA PRO A 67 10.29 -27.11 14.33
C PRO A 67 11.03 -26.69 15.59
N THR A 68 12.35 -26.63 15.47
CA THR A 68 13.24 -26.12 16.51
C THR A 68 12.93 -24.66 16.79
N VAL A 69 13.36 -24.19 17.97
CA VAL A 69 13.21 -22.77 18.32
C VAL A 69 13.94 -21.86 17.32
N GLU A 70 15.10 -22.30 16.82
CA GLU A 70 15.85 -21.59 15.79
C GLU A 70 15.07 -21.47 14.47
N GLU A 71 14.48 -22.57 13.98
CA GLU A 71 13.67 -22.58 12.76
C GLU A 71 12.43 -21.69 12.91
N LYS A 72 11.82 -21.67 14.11
CA LYS A 72 10.69 -20.78 14.39
C LYS A 72 11.10 -19.31 14.34
N VAL A 73 12.17 -18.91 15.05
CA VAL A 73 12.68 -17.53 15.01
C VAL A 73 13.03 -17.13 13.58
N ARG A 74 13.68 -18.03 12.84
CA ARG A 74 14.02 -17.78 11.44
C ARG A 74 12.78 -17.52 10.60
N GLY A 75 11.77 -18.38 10.72
CA GLY A 75 10.48 -18.22 10.03
C GLY A 75 9.77 -16.92 10.41
N ASP A 76 9.78 -16.53 11.69
CA ASP A 76 9.17 -15.28 12.15
C ASP A 76 9.88 -14.05 11.55
N ILE A 77 11.21 -14.08 11.44
CA ILE A 77 11.96 -13.01 10.78
C ILE A 77 11.67 -12.97 9.28
N ASP A 78 11.65 -14.12 8.62
CA ASP A 78 11.41 -14.21 7.17
C ASP A 78 9.99 -13.74 6.81
N ALA A 79 9.00 -14.03 7.66
CA ALA A 79 7.65 -13.50 7.52
C ALA A 79 7.63 -11.96 7.59
N VAL A 80 8.33 -11.36 8.55
CA VAL A 80 8.41 -9.88 8.65
C VAL A 80 9.15 -9.29 7.45
N LEU A 81 10.15 -9.98 6.90
CA LEU A 81 10.84 -9.53 5.69
C LEU A 81 9.92 -9.52 4.48
N GLU A 82 9.11 -10.56 4.28
CA GLU A 82 8.14 -10.62 3.20
C GLU A 82 7.09 -9.49 3.32
N GLU A 83 6.52 -9.31 4.51
CA GLU A 83 5.58 -8.22 4.81
C GLU A 83 6.22 -6.84 4.55
N ASN A 84 7.51 -6.68 4.88
CA ASN A 84 8.22 -5.45 4.58
C ASN A 84 8.28 -5.20 3.08
N ILE A 85 8.65 -6.19 2.26
CA ILE A 85 8.77 -6.02 0.80
C ILE A 85 7.44 -5.57 0.20
N GLU A 86 6.34 -6.21 0.60
CA GLU A 86 5.00 -5.82 0.16
C GLU A 86 4.65 -4.39 0.58
N PHE A 87 4.91 -4.06 1.85
CA PHE A 87 4.69 -2.72 2.37
C PHE A 87 5.51 -1.67 1.63
N TRP A 88 6.78 -1.94 1.34
CA TRP A 88 7.67 -1.04 0.59
C TRP A 88 7.11 -0.70 -0.79
N LEU A 89 6.55 -1.69 -1.49
CA LEU A 89 5.91 -1.47 -2.78
C LEU A 89 4.67 -0.57 -2.66
N ARG A 90 3.81 -0.83 -1.67
CA ARG A 90 2.62 0.01 -1.41
C ARG A 90 3.01 1.43 -1.01
N PHE A 91 3.98 1.56 -0.10
CA PHE A 91 4.47 2.84 0.39
C PHE A 91 5.12 3.68 -0.72
N SER A 92 6.03 3.10 -1.51
CA SER A 92 6.68 3.80 -2.62
C SER A 92 5.66 4.30 -3.66
N THR A 93 4.67 3.49 -4.00
CA THR A 93 3.57 3.89 -4.89
C THR A 93 2.78 5.06 -4.28
N SER A 94 2.45 5.00 -3.00
CA SER A 94 1.76 6.06 -2.27
C SER A 94 2.55 7.37 -2.26
N VAL A 95 3.87 7.33 -2.04
CA VAL A 95 4.73 8.53 -2.09
C VAL A 95 4.75 9.15 -3.48
N HIS A 96 4.76 8.33 -4.54
CA HIS A 96 4.70 8.82 -5.91
C HIS A 96 3.40 9.57 -6.23
N GLN A 97 2.27 9.16 -5.63
CA GLN A 97 1.00 9.87 -5.78
C GLN A 97 1.11 11.32 -5.27
N ILE A 98 1.79 11.56 -4.14
CA ILE A 98 2.01 12.93 -3.64
C ILE A 98 2.80 13.77 -4.63
N GLN A 99 3.86 13.24 -5.22
CA GLN A 99 4.64 13.95 -6.24
C GLN A 99 3.78 14.28 -7.46
N LYS A 100 2.96 13.33 -7.92
CA LYS A 100 2.01 13.54 -9.02
C LYS A 100 1.04 14.68 -8.70
N TYR A 101 0.47 14.71 -7.49
CA TYR A 101 -0.43 15.80 -7.07
C TYR A 101 0.29 17.14 -7.00
N GLN A 102 1.52 17.17 -6.48
CA GLN A 102 2.31 18.39 -6.42
C GLN A 102 2.52 18.98 -7.82
N THR A 103 2.98 18.17 -8.77
CA THR A 103 3.18 18.61 -10.17
C THR A 103 1.86 19.07 -10.79
N SER A 104 0.80 18.27 -10.70
CA SER A 104 -0.51 18.61 -11.26
C SER A 104 -1.06 19.92 -10.70
N VAL A 105 -0.93 20.16 -9.39
CA VAL A 105 -1.36 21.43 -8.78
C VAL A 105 -0.53 22.61 -9.26
N GLN A 106 0.77 22.45 -9.46
CA GLN A 106 1.62 23.52 -10.02
C GLN A 106 1.22 23.83 -11.46
N ASP A 107 0.98 22.81 -12.28
CA ASP A 107 0.55 22.97 -13.67
C ASP A 107 -0.81 23.68 -13.75
N LEU A 108 -1.79 23.26 -12.95
CA LEU A 108 -3.11 23.89 -12.87
C LEU A 108 -3.03 25.35 -12.41
N LYS A 109 -2.14 25.66 -11.47
CA LYS A 109 -1.90 27.04 -11.03
C LYS A 109 -1.27 27.89 -12.14
N ALA A 110 -0.37 27.32 -12.93
CA ALA A 110 0.24 28.00 -14.07
C ALA A 110 -0.80 28.27 -15.17
N GLU A 111 -1.61 27.27 -15.51
CA GLU A 111 -2.73 27.40 -16.47
C GLU A 111 -3.73 28.46 -16.03
N LEU A 112 -4.12 28.45 -14.76
CA LEU A 112 -5.03 29.43 -14.18
C LEU A 112 -4.44 30.85 -14.19
N SER A 113 -3.13 30.98 -13.96
CA SER A 113 -2.43 32.26 -14.03
C SER A 113 -2.39 32.80 -15.46
N LYS A 114 -2.13 31.93 -16.45
CA LYS A 114 -2.19 32.26 -17.87
C LYS A 114 -3.58 32.75 -18.28
N LEU A 115 -4.62 32.03 -17.88
CA LEU A 115 -6.01 32.41 -18.12
C LEU A 115 -6.35 33.81 -17.58
N ARG A 116 -5.85 34.14 -16.38
CA ARG A 116 -6.03 35.47 -15.77
C ARG A 116 -5.25 36.58 -16.49
N ILE A 117 -4.15 36.27 -17.18
CA ILE A 117 -3.39 37.24 -17.97
C ILE A 117 -4.11 37.51 -19.29
N GLU A 118 -4.54 36.46 -19.98
CA GLU A 118 -5.27 36.54 -21.25
C GLU A 118 -6.61 37.29 -21.10
N SER A 119 -7.33 37.03 -20.01
CA SER A 119 -8.47 37.82 -19.53
C SER A 119 -8.24 39.33 -19.58
N LYS A 120 -7.18 39.79 -18.91
CA LYS A 120 -6.89 41.21 -18.73
C LYS A 120 -6.52 41.87 -20.06
N GLN A 121 -5.85 41.13 -20.94
CA GLN A 121 -5.53 41.60 -22.29
C GLN A 121 -6.80 41.76 -23.15
N GLN A 122 -7.73 40.81 -23.09
CA GLN A 122 -9.00 40.89 -23.83
C GLN A 122 -9.91 42.03 -23.33
N TYR A 123 -9.93 42.27 -22.02
CA TYR A 123 -10.67 43.40 -21.43
C TYR A 123 -10.15 44.75 -21.93
N ASN A 124 -8.83 44.93 -21.99
CA ASN A 124 -8.19 46.15 -22.51
C ASN A 124 -8.41 46.35 -24.02
N ALA A 125 -8.72 45.28 -24.77
CA ALA A 125 -9.04 45.32 -26.19
C ALA A 125 -10.53 45.58 -26.49
N GLY A 126 -11.36 45.89 -25.48
CA GLY A 126 -12.77 46.22 -25.65
C GLY A 126 -13.72 45.03 -25.76
N SER A 127 -13.25 43.80 -25.53
CA SER A 127 -14.08 42.59 -25.53
C SER A 127 -14.66 42.31 -24.15
N SER A 128 -15.98 42.34 -24.01
CA SER A 128 -16.70 42.01 -22.77
C SER A 128 -16.78 40.47 -22.59
N SER A 129 -15.66 39.82 -22.23
CA SER A 129 -15.54 38.35 -22.17
C SER A 129 -15.52 37.74 -20.76
N ASN A 130 -15.99 38.44 -19.71
CA ASN A 130 -16.02 37.90 -18.33
C ASN A 130 -16.69 36.52 -18.21
N THR A 131 -17.61 36.17 -19.11
CA THR A 131 -18.27 34.86 -19.19
C THR A 131 -17.36 33.74 -19.75
N GLY A 132 -16.40 34.06 -20.62
CA GLY A 132 -15.45 33.09 -21.20
C GLY A 132 -14.46 32.54 -20.18
N LEU A 133 -13.95 33.42 -19.33
CA LEU A 133 -13.00 33.07 -18.26
C LEU A 133 -13.61 32.15 -17.22
N ALA A 134 -14.86 32.44 -16.84
CA ALA A 134 -15.61 31.56 -15.95
C ALA A 134 -15.89 30.19 -16.59
N SER A 135 -15.93 30.10 -17.92
CA SER A 135 -16.08 28.82 -18.63
C SER A 135 -14.76 28.03 -18.64
N GLU A 136 -13.65 28.69 -18.95
CA GLU A 136 -12.32 28.07 -19.04
C GLU A 136 -11.73 27.73 -17.66
N ALA A 137 -12.13 28.43 -16.60
CA ALA A 137 -11.72 28.12 -15.23
C ALA A 137 -12.46 26.90 -14.61
N LYS A 138 -13.63 26.51 -15.14
CA LYS A 138 -14.41 25.36 -14.64
C LYS A 138 -13.67 24.02 -14.68
N PRO A 139 -13.01 23.62 -15.79
CA PRO A 139 -12.23 22.37 -15.81
C PRO A 139 -11.10 22.37 -14.78
N ILE A 140 -10.38 23.50 -14.64
CA ILE A 140 -9.32 23.66 -13.63
C ILE A 140 -9.90 23.52 -12.22
N TYR A 141 -11.01 24.20 -11.94
CA TYR A 141 -11.73 24.09 -10.67
C TYR A 141 -12.15 22.67 -10.34
N ARG A 142 -12.71 21.94 -11.32
CA ARG A 142 -13.10 20.54 -11.15
C ARG A 142 -11.89 19.69 -10.77
N HIS A 143 -10.79 19.83 -11.50
CA HIS A 143 -9.61 19.01 -11.27
C HIS A 143 -8.95 19.29 -9.92
N LEU A 144 -8.88 20.55 -9.49
CA LEU A 144 -8.41 20.90 -8.14
C LEU A 144 -9.28 20.27 -7.04
N ARG A 145 -10.60 20.17 -7.24
CA ARG A 145 -11.48 19.49 -6.26
C ARG A 145 -11.27 17.98 -6.23
N GLU A 146 -11.02 17.35 -7.37
CA GLU A 146 -10.65 15.93 -7.45
C GLU A 146 -9.35 15.69 -6.68
N ILE A 147 -8.30 16.49 -6.95
CA ILE A 147 -7.02 16.40 -6.23
C ILE A 147 -7.22 16.62 -4.73
N ARG A 148 -8.08 17.57 -4.32
CA ARG A 148 -8.40 17.78 -2.90
C ARG A 148 -8.98 16.52 -2.25
N THR A 149 -9.91 15.85 -2.91
CA THR A 149 -10.51 14.61 -2.40
C THR A 149 -9.54 13.45 -2.40
N GLU A 150 -8.68 13.35 -3.41
CA GLU A 150 -7.64 12.31 -3.47
C GLU A 150 -6.57 12.53 -2.39
N LEU A 151 -6.17 13.77 -2.12
CA LEU A 151 -5.27 14.10 -1.01
C LEU A 151 -5.89 13.75 0.35
N GLN A 152 -7.21 13.94 0.50
CA GLN A 152 -7.92 13.52 1.71
C GLN A 152 -7.86 12.00 1.88
N LEU A 153 -8.15 11.24 0.82
CA LEU A 153 -8.04 9.78 0.83
C LEU A 153 -6.61 9.30 1.11
N TRP A 154 -5.62 10.00 0.54
CA TRP A 154 -4.21 9.70 0.78
C TRP A 154 -3.82 9.88 2.26
N LEU A 155 -4.32 10.93 2.92
CA LEU A 155 -4.07 11.18 4.35
C LEU A 155 -4.69 10.07 5.22
N GLU A 156 -5.87 9.58 4.84
CA GLU A 156 -6.55 8.46 5.50
C GLU A 156 -5.78 7.14 5.30
N ASN A 157 -5.39 6.84 4.07
CA ASN A 157 -4.57 5.67 3.75
C ASN A 157 -3.21 5.69 4.48
N SER A 158 -2.64 6.88 4.67
CA SER A 158 -1.37 7.04 5.40
C SER A 158 -1.48 6.71 6.89
N ALA A 159 -2.68 6.81 7.47
CA ALA A 159 -2.90 6.33 8.84
C ALA A 159 -2.77 4.81 8.91
N ILE A 160 -3.35 4.09 7.95
CA ILE A 160 -3.24 2.63 7.84
C ILE A 160 -1.77 2.21 7.68
N LEU A 161 -1.02 2.88 6.79
CA LEU A 161 0.40 2.61 6.58
C LEU A 161 1.23 2.82 7.85
N ARG A 162 0.90 3.84 8.65
CA ARG A 162 1.58 4.11 9.92
C ARG A 162 1.30 3.01 10.93
N ASP A 163 0.03 2.63 11.09
CA ASP A 163 -0.38 1.61 12.05
C ASP A 163 0.24 0.23 11.70
N GLU A 164 0.31 -0.11 10.41
CA GLU A 164 1.03 -1.31 9.94
C GLU A 164 2.54 -1.27 10.26
N LEU A 165 3.15 -0.09 10.17
CA LEU A 165 4.58 0.09 10.42
C LEU A 165 4.92 -0.05 11.91
N GLU A 166 4.09 0.53 12.76
CA GLU A 166 4.14 0.38 14.22
C GLU A 166 3.91 -1.08 14.63
N GLY A 167 2.93 -1.76 14.03
CA GLY A 167 2.66 -3.18 14.23
C GLY A 167 3.88 -4.06 13.92
N ARG A 168 4.51 -3.85 12.76
CA ARG A 168 5.74 -4.58 12.40
C ARG A 168 6.91 -4.27 13.34
N TYR A 169 7.05 -3.03 13.78
CA TYR A 169 8.07 -2.68 14.77
C TYR A 169 7.84 -3.42 16.10
N ALA A 170 6.59 -3.54 16.55
CA ALA A 170 6.23 -4.30 17.74
C ALA A 170 6.52 -5.81 17.56
N THR A 171 6.18 -6.39 16.42
CA THR A 171 6.52 -7.78 16.09
C THR A 171 8.04 -8.01 16.16
N LEU A 172 8.85 -7.10 15.60
CA LEU A 172 10.30 -7.17 15.68
C LEU A 172 10.83 -7.08 17.12
N CYS A 173 10.18 -6.29 17.99
CA CYS A 173 10.50 -6.28 19.43
C CYS A 173 10.21 -7.63 20.07
N ASN A 174 9.03 -8.21 19.81
CA ASN A 174 8.65 -9.51 20.36
C ASN A 174 9.61 -10.63 19.92
N ILE A 175 10.01 -10.66 18.64
CA ILE A 175 11.00 -11.63 18.14
C ILE A 175 12.36 -11.39 18.80
N LYS A 176 12.78 -10.13 18.97
CA LYS A 176 14.03 -9.83 19.69
C LYS A 176 14.00 -10.37 21.11
N ASP A 177 12.91 -10.14 21.84
CA ASP A 177 12.76 -10.56 23.22
C ASP A 177 12.68 -12.09 23.33
N GLU A 178 12.08 -12.76 22.35
CA GLU A 178 12.12 -14.21 22.17
C GLU A 178 13.56 -14.72 22.07
N VAL A 179 14.35 -14.18 21.13
CA VAL A 179 15.75 -14.55 20.93
C VAL A 179 16.56 -14.35 22.20
N SER A 180 16.38 -13.22 22.89
CA SER A 180 17.07 -12.95 24.15
C SER A 180 16.69 -13.94 25.26
N ARG A 181 15.41 -14.31 25.35
CA ARG A 181 14.94 -15.24 26.38
C ARG A 181 15.51 -16.64 26.17
N VAL A 182 15.44 -17.17 24.95
CA VAL A 182 15.90 -18.54 24.65
C VAL A 182 17.43 -18.65 24.70
N THR A 183 18.15 -17.58 24.36
CA THR A 183 19.62 -17.53 24.48
C THR A 183 20.06 -17.50 25.96
N SER A 184 19.30 -16.82 26.84
CA SER A 184 19.61 -16.73 28.27
C SER A 184 19.39 -18.03 29.03
N GLN A 185 18.56 -18.94 28.48
CA GLN A 185 18.26 -20.25 29.08
C GLN A 185 19.27 -21.35 28.72
N SER A 186 20.14 -21.12 27.73
CA SER A 186 21.16 -22.06 27.21
C SER A 186 22.40 -22.22 28.11
N GLY A 187 22.30 -21.85 29.40
CA GLY A 187 23.38 -22.00 30.39
C GLY A 187 23.50 -23.39 31.03
N GLY A 188 22.67 -24.36 30.62
CA GLY A 188 22.61 -25.71 31.20
C GLY A 188 23.42 -26.76 30.43
N THR A 189 23.89 -27.80 31.11
CA THR A 189 24.77 -28.88 30.60
C THR A 189 24.18 -29.77 29.49
N LYS A 190 22.95 -29.52 29.00
CA LYS A 190 22.32 -30.33 27.94
C LYS A 190 21.77 -29.44 26.83
N VAL A 191 22.45 -29.48 25.68
CA VAL A 191 21.96 -28.90 24.42
C VAL A 191 20.61 -29.54 24.10
N SER A 192 19.54 -28.78 24.33
CA SER A 192 18.17 -29.16 24.05
C SER A 192 17.71 -28.48 22.76
N ASP A 193 16.70 -29.03 22.08
CA ASP A 193 16.08 -28.44 20.86
C ASP A 193 15.51 -27.01 21.08
N THR A 194 15.52 -26.55 22.33
CA THR A 194 15.14 -25.21 22.78
C THR A 194 16.27 -24.19 22.78
N GLU A 195 17.53 -24.59 22.54
CA GLU A 195 18.69 -23.70 22.61
C GLU A 195 19.08 -23.14 21.24
N ILE A 196 19.24 -21.82 21.16
CA ILE A 196 19.84 -21.14 20.01
C ILE A 196 21.34 -20.96 20.29
N SER A 197 22.19 -21.33 19.33
CA SER A 197 23.62 -21.07 19.39
C SER A 197 23.91 -19.57 19.57
N ARG A 198 24.91 -19.23 20.39
CA ARG A 198 25.37 -17.83 20.59
C ARG A 198 25.62 -17.10 19.27
N TYR A 199 26.14 -17.81 18.28
CA TYR A 199 26.38 -17.29 16.94
C TYR A 199 25.06 -16.94 16.21
N HIS A 200 24.10 -17.86 16.18
CA HIS A 200 22.80 -17.63 15.56
C HIS A 200 22.00 -16.54 16.28
N ALA A 201 22.03 -16.49 17.61
CA ALA A 201 21.41 -15.43 18.38
C ALA A 201 21.97 -14.04 18.02
N ALA A 202 23.29 -13.90 17.94
CA ALA A 202 23.93 -12.66 17.52
C ALA A 202 23.54 -12.27 16.08
N LYS A 203 23.46 -13.25 15.17
CA LYS A 203 23.02 -13.04 13.79
C LYS A 203 21.57 -12.53 13.72
N PHE A 204 20.63 -13.21 14.39
CA PHE A 204 19.23 -12.79 14.44
C PHE A 204 19.08 -11.40 15.05
N HIS A 205 19.82 -11.10 16.13
CA HIS A 205 19.82 -9.76 16.71
C HIS A 205 20.28 -8.69 15.72
N GLY A 206 21.30 -8.97 14.90
CA GLY A 206 21.76 -8.06 13.84
C GLY A 206 20.70 -7.82 12.77
N GLU A 207 20.07 -8.89 12.28
CA GLU A 207 19.00 -8.80 11.28
C GLU A 207 17.79 -8.02 11.79
N ILE A 208 17.34 -8.31 13.01
CA ILE A 208 16.22 -7.62 13.67
C ILE A 208 16.56 -6.14 13.88
N LEU A 209 17.79 -5.84 14.33
CA LEU A 209 18.23 -4.45 14.50
C LEU A 209 18.20 -3.69 13.18
N ASN A 210 18.68 -4.31 12.09
CA ASN A 210 18.68 -3.72 10.76
C ASN A 210 17.24 -3.40 10.29
N MET A 211 16.32 -4.37 10.40
CA MET A 211 14.92 -4.13 10.02
C MET A 211 14.25 -3.05 10.88
N LYS A 212 14.56 -2.98 12.18
CA LYS A 212 14.03 -1.92 13.06
C LYS A 212 14.53 -0.53 12.66
N GLN A 213 15.80 -0.41 12.26
CA GLN A 213 16.37 0.85 11.77
C GLN A 213 15.69 1.27 10.46
N GLU A 214 15.49 0.33 9.56
CA GLU A 214 14.85 0.60 8.29
C GLU A 214 13.37 0.95 8.46
N ASN A 215 12.64 0.24 9.33
CA ASN A 215 11.27 0.58 9.70
C ASN A 215 11.17 2.03 10.23
N LYS A 216 12.12 2.46 11.08
CA LYS A 216 12.20 3.85 11.54
C LYS A 216 12.50 4.84 10.40
N ARG A 217 13.34 4.47 9.44
CA ARG A 217 13.61 5.30 8.25
C ARG A 217 12.35 5.52 7.44
N VAL A 218 11.59 4.45 7.19
CA VAL A 218 10.32 4.55 6.46
C VAL A 218 9.28 5.36 7.23
N PHE A 219 9.26 5.25 8.56
CA PHE A 219 8.36 6.05 9.40
C PHE A 219 8.62 7.54 9.19
N ASN A 220 9.89 7.94 9.19
CA ASN A 220 10.27 9.34 8.96
C ASN A 220 9.90 9.81 7.55
N GLU A 221 10.06 8.97 6.53
CA GLU A 221 9.66 9.33 5.16
C GLU A 221 8.13 9.43 5.02
N LEU A 222 7.38 8.54 5.67
CA LEU A 222 5.91 8.61 5.75
C LEU A 222 5.48 9.90 6.43
N GLN A 223 6.14 10.28 7.53
CA GLN A 223 5.86 11.54 8.22
C GLN A 223 6.15 12.76 7.33
N ALA A 224 7.28 12.76 6.61
CA ALA A 224 7.58 13.81 5.65
C ALA A 224 6.54 13.86 4.51
N GLY A 225 6.06 12.70 4.06
CA GLY A 225 4.96 12.59 3.10
C GLY A 225 3.66 13.20 3.62
N LEU A 226 3.29 12.91 4.87
CA LEU A 226 2.12 13.50 5.55
C LEU A 226 2.20 15.03 5.57
N ASP A 227 3.36 15.58 5.90
CA ASP A 227 3.54 17.03 5.96
C ASP A 227 3.44 17.66 4.57
N ARG A 228 4.03 17.04 3.54
CA ARG A 228 3.88 17.45 2.14
C ARG A 228 2.42 17.43 1.69
N ALA A 229 1.68 16.37 2.02
CA ALA A 229 0.28 16.20 1.65
C ALA A 229 -0.63 17.24 2.33
N ARG A 230 -0.43 17.50 3.62
CA ARG A 230 -1.19 18.53 4.37
C ARG A 230 -0.94 19.93 3.84
N ALA A 231 0.33 20.27 3.57
CA ALA A 231 0.69 21.54 2.98
C ALA A 231 0.05 21.72 1.59
N LEU A 232 0.13 20.68 0.74
CA LEU A 232 -0.48 20.72 -0.58
C LEU A 232 -2.01 20.82 -0.51
N ARG A 233 -2.66 20.07 0.38
CA ARG A 233 -4.12 20.14 0.56
C ARG A 233 -4.56 21.54 0.97
N THR A 234 -3.86 22.17 1.90
CA THR A 234 -4.14 23.55 2.35
C THR A 234 -4.01 24.53 1.18
N GLU A 235 -2.99 24.38 0.35
CA GLU A 235 -2.79 25.21 -0.83
C GLU A 235 -3.89 25.00 -1.88
N VAL A 236 -4.29 23.74 -2.14
CA VAL A 236 -5.40 23.42 -3.03
C VAL A 236 -6.71 24.03 -2.51
N GLU A 237 -7.01 23.91 -1.23
CA GLU A 237 -8.19 24.52 -0.61
C GLU A 237 -8.17 26.04 -0.79
N ARG A 238 -7.03 26.70 -0.58
CA ARG A 238 -6.88 28.14 -0.80
C ARG A 238 -7.14 28.54 -2.26
N VAL A 239 -6.65 27.78 -3.24
CA VAL A 239 -6.88 28.06 -4.67
C VAL A 239 -8.34 27.80 -5.05
N VAL A 240 -8.93 26.71 -4.56
CA VAL A 240 -10.33 26.35 -4.78
C VAL A 240 -11.27 27.42 -4.23
N CYS A 241 -11.08 27.88 -2.98
CA CYS A 241 -11.91 28.95 -2.40
C CYS A 241 -11.85 30.23 -3.25
N LYS A 242 -10.65 30.64 -3.69
CA LYS A 242 -10.50 31.81 -4.57
C LYS A 242 -11.22 31.64 -5.91
N LEU A 243 -11.20 30.43 -6.49
CA LEU A 243 -11.96 30.15 -7.70
C LEU A 243 -13.47 30.18 -7.46
N GLU A 244 -13.96 29.71 -6.31
CA GLU A 244 -15.38 29.77 -5.97
C GLU A 244 -15.89 31.21 -5.81
N GLU A 245 -15.04 32.10 -5.31
CA GLU A 245 -15.28 33.55 -5.30
C GLU A 245 -15.30 34.12 -6.73
N ASP A 246 -14.26 33.85 -7.53
CA ASP A 246 -14.14 34.34 -8.92
C ASP A 246 -15.29 33.85 -9.82
N LEU A 247 -15.77 32.62 -9.61
CA LEU A 247 -16.88 32.01 -10.34
C LEU A 247 -18.26 32.40 -9.78
N GLY A 248 -18.32 33.16 -8.68
CA GLY A 248 -19.57 33.57 -8.03
C GLY A 248 -20.34 32.42 -7.36
N ILE A 249 -19.70 31.26 -7.14
CA ILE A 249 -20.30 30.07 -6.52
C ILE A 249 -20.60 30.36 -5.04
N LEU A 250 -19.69 31.04 -4.33
CA LEU A 250 -19.87 31.38 -2.92
C LEU A 250 -20.99 32.42 -2.69
N ASN A 251 -21.22 33.32 -3.66
CA ASN A 251 -22.18 34.42 -3.54
C ASN A 251 -23.65 33.98 -3.68
N GLY A 252 -23.91 32.75 -4.14
CA GLY A 252 -25.25 32.18 -4.27
C GLY A 252 -25.90 31.77 -2.95
N THR A 253 -25.13 31.67 -1.85
CA THR A 253 -25.67 31.23 -0.54
C THR A 253 -26.05 32.41 0.37
N THR A 254 -25.55 33.62 0.08
CA THR A 254 -25.76 34.80 0.94
C THR A 254 -26.65 35.89 0.32
N THR A 255 -27.16 35.67 -0.90
CA THR A 255 -28.03 36.62 -1.61
C THR A 255 -29.31 35.96 -2.14
N ARG A 256 -29.99 35.18 -1.30
CA ARG A 256 -31.42 34.86 -1.49
C ARG A 256 -32.26 35.41 -0.35
N THR A 257 -32.04 36.68 -0.02
CA THR A 257 -32.96 37.49 0.76
C THR A 257 -33.03 38.86 0.13
N GLN A 258 -34.26 39.30 -0.17
CA GLN A 258 -34.64 40.59 -0.74
C GLN A 258 -34.74 40.68 -2.27
N SER A 259 -35.53 39.79 -2.87
CA SER A 259 -36.51 40.27 -3.85
C SER A 259 -37.90 40.18 -3.22
N LYS A 260 -38.57 41.32 -3.12
CA LYS A 260 -39.93 41.46 -2.61
C LYS A 260 -40.90 40.86 -3.62
N SER A 261 -41.47 39.70 -3.32
CA SER A 261 -42.80 39.32 -3.79
C SER A 261 -43.43 38.30 -2.84
N THR A 262 -44.39 38.82 -2.06
CA THR A 262 -45.61 38.19 -1.53
C THR A 262 -45.63 36.67 -1.22
N SER A 263 -45.91 36.39 0.07
CA SER A 263 -46.64 35.24 0.63
C SER A 263 -45.96 33.86 0.79
N SER A 264 -45.66 33.55 2.07
CA SER A 264 -45.78 32.28 2.79
C SER A 264 -44.93 31.04 2.44
N SER A 265 -44.03 30.74 3.39
CA SER A 265 -43.54 29.44 3.89
C SER A 265 -42.63 28.54 3.03
N THR A 266 -41.32 28.69 3.29
CA THR A 266 -40.34 27.62 3.60
C THR A 266 -40.39 26.32 2.79
N GLY A 267 -39.56 26.26 1.74
CA GLY A 267 -39.28 25.08 0.92
C GLY A 267 -38.41 24.02 1.60
N LYS A 268 -38.90 23.39 2.67
CA LYS A 268 -38.46 22.04 3.08
C LYS A 268 -39.52 21.05 2.58
N PRO A 269 -39.18 20.02 1.79
CA PRO A 269 -40.15 18.97 1.43
C PRO A 269 -40.46 18.16 2.70
N ARG A 270 -41.43 18.63 3.50
CA ARG A 270 -41.84 17.95 4.73
C ARG A 270 -42.92 16.95 4.36
N ILE A 271 -42.56 15.66 4.34
CA ILE A 271 -43.52 14.57 4.20
C ILE A 271 -44.45 14.63 5.42
N PRO A 272 -45.77 14.83 5.23
CA PRO A 272 -46.70 14.88 6.36
C PRO A 272 -46.61 13.60 7.19
N LEU A 273 -46.64 13.70 8.52
CA LEU A 273 -46.49 12.55 9.42
C LEU A 273 -47.47 11.42 9.08
N ARG A 274 -48.67 11.77 8.63
CA ARG A 274 -49.70 10.83 8.16
C ARG A 274 -49.28 10.06 6.91
N SER A 275 -48.59 10.71 5.97
CA SER A 275 -48.04 10.08 4.75
C SER A 275 -46.83 9.21 5.05
N PHE A 276 -46.09 9.50 6.12
CA PHE A 276 -44.99 8.65 6.61
C PHE A 276 -45.52 7.43 7.37
N LEU A 277 -46.47 7.62 8.29
CA LEU A 277 -47.02 6.55 9.13
C LEU A 277 -47.97 5.61 8.39
N PHE A 278 -48.71 6.09 7.39
CA PHE A 278 -49.75 5.32 6.70
C PHE A 278 -49.53 5.18 5.19
N GLY A 279 -48.40 5.68 4.68
CA GLY A 279 -48.10 5.74 3.26
C GLY A 279 -48.95 6.77 2.50
N VAL A 280 -48.50 7.18 1.31
CA VAL A 280 -49.31 8.00 0.40
C VAL A 280 -50.37 7.12 -0.28
N LYS A 281 -51.65 7.39 -0.04
CA LYS A 281 -52.72 6.77 -0.84
C LYS A 281 -52.69 7.37 -2.24
N LEU A 282 -52.28 6.59 -3.25
CA LEU A 282 -52.45 6.96 -4.65
C LEU A 282 -53.94 7.19 -4.91
N LYS A 283 -54.35 8.46 -5.01
CA LYS A 283 -55.67 8.83 -5.49
C LYS A 283 -55.70 8.47 -6.98
N LYS A 284 -56.44 7.42 -7.34
CA LYS A 284 -56.68 7.05 -8.74
C LYS A 284 -57.41 8.19 -9.44
N TYR A 285 -56.67 9.09 -10.09
CA TYR A 285 -57.26 10.00 -11.07
C TYR A 285 -57.59 9.17 -12.31
N LYS A 286 -58.89 9.00 -12.55
CA LYS A 286 -59.42 8.57 -13.84
C LYS A 286 -58.87 9.52 -14.92
N GLN A 287 -58.13 8.92 -15.84
CA GLN A 287 -57.93 9.34 -17.23
C GLN A 287 -57.63 10.83 -17.50
N GLN A 288 -56.35 11.17 -17.67
CA GLN A 288 -55.89 11.93 -18.84
C GLN A 288 -54.35 11.94 -18.92
N LYS A 289 -53.85 11.34 -20.02
CA LYS A 289 -52.54 11.49 -20.68
C LYS A 289 -51.26 11.34 -19.83
N GLN A 290 -50.56 10.24 -20.10
CA GLN A 290 -49.20 9.87 -19.64
C GLN A 290 -48.15 10.98 -19.83
N PRO A 291 -47.12 11.01 -18.97
CA PRO A 291 -45.80 10.64 -19.47
C PRO A 291 -45.15 9.50 -18.67
N SER A 292 -44.39 8.70 -19.42
CA SER A 292 -43.75 7.42 -19.11
C SER A 292 -42.94 7.38 -17.81
N SER A 293 -43.26 6.39 -16.97
CA SER A 293 -42.51 5.98 -15.78
C SER A 293 -41.19 5.27 -16.15
N ILE A 294 -40.11 5.67 -15.48
CA ILE A 294 -38.71 5.20 -15.65
C ILE A 294 -38.41 3.84 -14.98
N PHE A 295 -39.43 3.12 -14.51
CA PHE A 295 -39.27 1.82 -13.82
C PHE A 295 -39.75 0.60 -14.63
N ALA A 296 -39.93 0.73 -15.95
CA ALA A 296 -40.26 -0.40 -16.83
C ALA A 296 -39.00 -1.13 -17.34
N CYS A 297 -38.15 -1.59 -16.41
CA CYS A 297 -36.97 -2.40 -16.74
C CYS A 297 -37.01 -3.76 -16.04
N VAL A 298 -38.16 -4.45 -16.07
CA VAL A 298 -38.22 -5.91 -15.88
C VAL A 298 -39.41 -6.43 -16.68
N SER A 299 -39.18 -6.92 -17.89
CA SER A 299 -40.14 -7.79 -18.56
C SER A 299 -39.73 -9.25 -18.33
N PRO A 300 -40.66 -10.12 -17.89
CA PRO A 300 -40.40 -11.54 -17.71
C PRO A 300 -40.29 -12.24 -19.06
N SER A 301 -39.49 -13.29 -19.09
CA SER A 301 -39.19 -14.13 -20.26
C SER A 301 -40.43 -14.74 -20.93
N PRO A 302 -40.32 -15.05 -22.23
CA PRO A 302 -41.03 -16.20 -22.78
C PRO A 302 -40.09 -17.16 -23.54
N ALA A 303 -40.35 -18.45 -23.31
CA ALA A 303 -40.12 -19.60 -24.17
C ALA A 303 -38.68 -20.07 -24.48
N LEU A 304 -38.35 -21.21 -23.85
CA LEU A 304 -37.33 -22.16 -24.30
C LEU A 304 -37.64 -22.64 -25.72
N GLN A 305 -36.75 -22.33 -26.68
CA GLN A 305 -36.65 -23.11 -27.91
C GLN A 305 -35.23 -23.66 -28.01
N LYS A 306 -35.14 -24.98 -27.83
CA LYS A 306 -33.91 -25.76 -27.97
C LYS A 306 -33.44 -25.71 -29.42
N GLN A 307 -32.20 -25.28 -29.67
CA GLN A 307 -31.34 -25.87 -30.69
C GLN A 307 -29.88 -25.86 -30.20
N CYS A 308 -29.32 -27.06 -30.05
CA CYS A 308 -27.89 -27.29 -29.86
C CYS A 308 -27.20 -27.25 -31.22
N SER A 309 -26.11 -26.51 -31.34
CA SER A 309 -25.01 -26.88 -32.24
C SER A 309 -23.69 -26.23 -31.79
N TYR A 310 -22.73 -27.10 -31.48
CA TYR A 310 -21.30 -26.81 -31.47
C TYR A 310 -20.85 -26.47 -32.88
N ILE A 311 -20.04 -25.43 -33.07
CA ILE A 311 -19.01 -25.33 -34.12
C ILE A 311 -17.93 -24.33 -33.64
N VAL A 312 -16.69 -24.83 -33.60
CA VAL A 312 -15.45 -24.10 -33.38
C VAL A 312 -15.05 -23.36 -34.68
N PRO A 313 -14.68 -22.07 -34.66
CA PRO A 313 -14.12 -21.42 -35.84
C PRO A 313 -12.59 -21.62 -35.94
N PRO A 314 -12.03 -21.87 -37.14
CA PRO A 314 -10.60 -22.14 -37.33
C PRO A 314 -9.74 -20.87 -37.42
N VAL A 315 -8.55 -20.97 -36.83
CA VAL A 315 -7.42 -20.05 -36.93
C VAL A 315 -6.86 -20.07 -38.36
N LYS A 316 -6.66 -18.89 -38.97
CA LYS A 316 -5.94 -18.73 -40.25
C LYS A 316 -4.47 -18.38 -39.98
N LEU A 317 -3.56 -19.21 -40.50
CA LEU A 317 -2.12 -18.96 -40.60
C LEU A 317 -1.80 -18.07 -41.82
N PRO A 318 -0.80 -17.18 -41.75
CA PRO A 318 -0.35 -16.40 -42.91
C PRO A 318 0.49 -17.23 -43.90
N GLN A 319 0.16 -17.11 -45.19
CA GLN A 319 0.94 -17.67 -46.30
C GLN A 319 2.16 -16.80 -46.62
N TYR A 320 3.33 -17.43 -46.73
CA TYR A 320 4.54 -16.83 -47.27
C TYR A 320 4.44 -16.67 -48.80
N ILE A 321 4.72 -15.47 -49.28
CA ILE A 321 4.89 -15.16 -50.71
C ILE A 321 6.34 -15.43 -51.07
N ASN A 322 6.58 -16.43 -51.93
CA ASN A 322 7.78 -16.54 -52.74
C ASN A 322 7.48 -15.90 -54.11
N ARG A 323 8.32 -14.98 -54.57
CA ARG A 323 8.47 -14.67 -55.98
C ARG A 323 9.95 -14.74 -56.35
N SER A 324 10.16 -15.46 -57.45
CA SER A 324 11.37 -15.57 -58.26
C SER A 324 11.96 -14.23 -58.66
#